data_AF-A0A0C9YI51-F1
#
_entry.id   AF-A0A0C9YI51-F1
#
_cell.length_a   1.000
_cell.length_b   1.000
_cell.length_c   1.000
_cell.angle_alpha   90.00
_cell.angle_beta   90.00
_cell.angle_gamma   90.00
#
_symmetry.space_group_name_H-M   'P 1'
#
loop_
_entity.id
_entity.type
_entity.pdbx_description
1 polymer ?
#
loop_
_entity_poly.entity_id
_entity_poly.type
_entity_poly.pdbx_seq_one_letter_code
_entity_poly.pdbx_strand_id
1 'polypeptide(L)'
;MDGNNSVKQIPCRAPGVQKPEDNDITVGKIVDRWGKESIDKLLLEPRFELANSDDPSIFCEDHWKNMAEELTARMWGIFDETGIFLSGELFKYGLAIVELLLAVFGIRLEGGYDVGCKFSSTVASSPLEKHANDLLYKSLIGSFHGHAHNCLCQLKFLAMYIKGLGLEDLEGCECMFSKSNGLVASVRHASVFHRRQKIAAFMKHTDENETYQNLTLQILSGEAAFNKLMRDQNIANVGVFNEWLAEEHLYLLNLRREPLQETLIMEYWQKLVNLGASDCDVAATEQAWRILTPTTSPDHIDNTRTAETKQRHAQEQAQKDLLAVQGLEMKLGIVRRWTMDDQEWKSASTLVGHRRYQRCLDKLEGLIVSRMFELTKMNIAGTGYKLRRHIGNSLKARSKAVRTALENIVEYAFLSDFDLLADTQEDIRQRMWAKPASRKIMDQYFKMQRAREEIQRLNVEVRWFATYICDEEAVLLERETALVISDPLLAVQLHIRRLKLVRSNDLHI
;
A
#
# COMPACT_ATOMS: atom_id res chain seq x y z
N MET A 1 -0.34 7.99 -17.19
CA MET A 1 0.22 7.57 -15.90
C MET A 1 0.14 8.77 -14.97
N ASP A 2 -0.54 8.61 -13.83
CA ASP A 2 -0.88 9.67 -12.86
C ASP A 2 0.21 9.84 -11.78
N GLY A 3 1.32 9.12 -11.92
CA GLY A 3 2.52 9.25 -11.12
C GLY A 3 2.64 8.28 -9.96
N ASN A 4 1.54 7.59 -9.64
CA ASN A 4 1.52 6.49 -8.69
C ASN A 4 1.47 5.13 -9.40
N ASN A 5 1.77 5.07 -10.71
CA ASN A 5 1.63 3.87 -11.49
C ASN A 5 2.80 3.60 -12.42
N SER A 6 3.27 2.36 -12.47
CA SER A 6 4.25 1.92 -13.46
C SER A 6 3.76 0.63 -14.09
N VAL A 7 4.03 0.41 -15.37
CA VAL A 7 3.45 -0.70 -16.13
C VAL A 7 4.56 -1.48 -16.81
N LYS A 8 4.44 -2.81 -16.78
CA LYS A 8 5.34 -3.71 -17.48
C LYS A 8 4.57 -4.81 -18.18
N GLN A 9 4.97 -5.11 -19.42
CA GLN A 9 4.44 -6.20 -20.21
C GLN A 9 5.42 -7.39 -20.16
N ILE A 10 4.92 -8.60 -19.91
CA ILE A 10 5.71 -9.83 -20.05
C ILE A 10 5.68 -10.25 -21.52
N PRO A 11 6.83 -10.38 -22.21
CA PRO A 11 6.83 -10.55 -23.66
C PRO A 11 6.20 -11.87 -24.11
N CYS A 12 5.20 -11.76 -24.99
CA CYS A 12 4.82 -12.76 -25.99
C CYS A 12 4.45 -12.03 -27.29
N ARG A 13 4.89 -12.56 -28.43
CA ARG A 13 4.67 -11.98 -29.76
C ARG A 13 3.18 -11.75 -30.02
N ALA A 14 2.78 -10.49 -30.12
CA ALA A 14 1.58 -10.08 -30.85
C ALA A 14 1.94 -8.92 -31.78
N PRO A 15 1.96 -9.12 -33.11
CA PRO A 15 2.07 -8.03 -34.06
C PRO A 15 0.68 -7.48 -34.42
N GLY A 16 0.56 -6.16 -34.48
CA GLY A 16 -0.52 -5.49 -35.21
C GLY A 16 -1.57 -4.81 -34.32
N VAL A 17 -1.20 -3.73 -33.63
CA VAL A 17 -2.17 -2.75 -33.13
C VAL A 17 -1.74 -1.37 -33.60
N GLN A 18 -2.60 -0.70 -34.37
CA GLN A 18 -2.40 0.69 -34.78
C GLN A 18 -2.55 1.61 -33.56
N LYS A 19 -1.60 2.53 -33.38
CA LYS A 19 -1.69 3.60 -32.38
C LYS A 19 -2.96 4.44 -32.62
N PRO A 20 -3.78 4.74 -31.60
CA PRO A 20 -4.84 5.72 -31.73
C PRO A 20 -4.23 7.11 -31.96
N GLU A 21 -4.83 7.89 -32.85
CA GLU A 21 -4.37 9.24 -33.21
C GLU A 21 -4.47 10.20 -32.01
N ASP A 22 -3.41 10.98 -31.80
CA ASP A 22 -3.27 12.01 -30.77
C ASP A 22 -4.37 13.08 -30.91
N ASN A 23 -5.37 13.04 -30.03
CA ASN A 23 -6.27 14.15 -29.79
C ASN A 23 -6.60 14.24 -28.29
N ASP A 24 -6.11 15.30 -27.64
CA ASP A 24 -6.31 15.63 -26.21
C ASP A 24 -7.79 15.63 -25.77
N ILE A 25 -8.72 15.84 -26.72
CA ILE A 25 -10.17 15.88 -26.49
C ILE A 25 -10.75 14.47 -26.20
N THR A 26 -10.02 13.41 -26.54
CA THR A 26 -10.46 12.00 -26.42
C THR A 26 -10.16 11.41 -25.04
N VAL A 27 -9.06 11.83 -24.41
CA VAL A 27 -8.62 11.31 -23.10
C VAL A 27 -9.61 11.71 -22.00
N GLY A 28 -10.08 12.96 -22.01
CA GLY A 28 -11.07 13.44 -21.05
C GLY A 28 -12.36 12.61 -21.08
N LYS A 29 -12.89 12.32 -22.28
CA LYS A 29 -14.11 11.50 -22.45
C LYS A 29 -13.94 10.05 -21.98
N ILE A 30 -12.78 9.45 -22.22
CA ILE A 30 -12.47 8.07 -21.76
C ILE A 30 -12.38 8.05 -20.24
N VAL A 31 -11.67 9.01 -19.66
CA VAL A 31 -11.51 9.15 -18.22
C VAL A 31 -12.85 9.42 -17.54
N ASP A 32 -13.68 10.31 -18.08
CA ASP A 32 -14.99 10.70 -17.52
C ASP A 32 -16.01 9.55 -17.45
N ARG A 33 -15.86 8.52 -18.29
CA ARG A 33 -16.64 7.26 -18.17
C ARG A 33 -16.44 6.59 -16.81
N TRP A 34 -15.27 6.75 -16.22
CA TRP A 34 -14.91 6.18 -14.93
C TRP A 34 -15.23 7.12 -13.75
N GLY A 35 -15.95 8.22 -14.00
CA GLY A 35 -16.43 9.10 -12.94
C GLY A 35 -17.43 8.41 -12.01
N LYS A 36 -17.49 8.83 -10.75
CA LYS A 36 -18.34 8.23 -9.71
C LYS A 36 -19.81 8.07 -10.14
N GLU A 37 -20.40 9.12 -10.71
CA GLU A 37 -21.78 9.10 -11.20
C GLU A 37 -22.02 8.12 -12.35
N SER A 38 -21.00 7.85 -13.16
CA SER A 38 -21.04 6.91 -14.28
C SER A 38 -20.93 5.47 -13.79
N ILE A 39 -20.04 5.21 -12.82
CA ILE A 39 -19.89 3.89 -12.18
C ILE A 39 -21.17 3.51 -11.42
N ASP A 40 -21.73 4.43 -10.63
CA ASP A 40 -22.96 4.17 -9.88
C ASP A 40 -24.14 3.82 -10.80
N LYS A 41 -24.23 4.44 -11.99
CA LYS A 41 -25.23 4.10 -13.02
C LYS A 41 -24.98 2.74 -13.66
N LEU A 42 -23.72 2.38 -13.93
CA LEU A 42 -23.35 1.09 -14.53
C LEU A 42 -23.59 -0.09 -13.57
N LEU A 43 -23.49 0.14 -12.26
CA LEU A 43 -23.78 -0.84 -11.21
C LEU A 43 -25.29 -1.04 -10.94
N LEU A 44 -26.15 -0.13 -11.39
CA LEU A 44 -27.61 -0.17 -11.20
C LEU A 44 -28.37 -0.90 -12.33
N GLU A 45 -27.71 -1.30 -13.42
CA GLU A 45 -28.38 -2.05 -14.51
C GLU A 45 -28.58 -3.55 -14.16
N PRO A 46 -29.68 -4.21 -14.57
CA PRO A 46 -30.09 -5.53 -14.06
C PRO A 46 -29.23 -6.72 -14.50
N ARG A 47 -28.06 -6.48 -15.13
CA ARG A 47 -27.15 -7.53 -15.64
C ARG A 47 -26.03 -7.91 -14.68
N PHE A 48 -25.91 -7.24 -13.55
CA PHE A 48 -24.87 -7.53 -12.55
C PHE A 48 -25.51 -8.08 -11.28
N GLU A 49 -25.80 -9.38 -11.29
CA GLU A 49 -25.89 -10.10 -10.01
C GLU A 49 -24.48 -10.08 -9.41
N LEU A 50 -24.33 -9.38 -8.29
CA LEU A 50 -23.12 -9.43 -7.47
C LEU A 50 -22.83 -10.90 -7.16
N ALA A 51 -21.80 -11.46 -7.79
CA ALA A 51 -21.10 -12.57 -7.19
C ALA A 51 -20.58 -12.01 -5.86
N ASN A 52 -21.21 -12.43 -4.75
CA ASN A 52 -20.58 -12.40 -3.46
C ASN A 52 -19.33 -13.27 -3.59
N SER A 53 -18.22 -12.69 -4.02
CA SER A 53 -16.93 -13.30 -3.78
C SER A 53 -16.76 -13.26 -2.28
N ASP A 54 -16.94 -14.41 -1.62
CA ASP A 54 -16.60 -14.67 -0.22
C ASP A 54 -15.08 -14.53 0.04
N ASP A 55 -14.41 -13.59 -0.63
CA ASP A 55 -13.02 -13.25 -0.40
C ASP A 55 -12.95 -11.82 0.17
N PRO A 56 -13.16 -11.64 1.49
CA PRO A 56 -12.91 -10.38 2.20
C PRO A 56 -11.39 -10.07 2.27
N SER A 57 -10.63 -10.43 1.24
CA SER A 57 -9.19 -10.62 1.27
C SER A 57 -8.41 -9.34 0.97
N ILE A 58 -7.38 -9.13 1.78
CA ILE A 58 -6.20 -8.28 1.53
C ILE A 58 -6.42 -6.77 1.60
N PHE A 59 -7.00 -6.25 2.69
CA PHE A 59 -6.97 -4.81 2.92
C PHE A 59 -5.93 -4.44 3.98
N CYS A 60 -4.92 -3.68 3.57
CA CYS A 60 -4.04 -2.93 4.46
C CYS A 60 -4.74 -1.67 5.04
N GLU A 61 -6.07 -1.53 4.86
CA GLU A 61 -6.83 -0.30 5.11
C GLU A 61 -6.65 0.28 6.52
N ASP A 62 -6.43 -0.57 7.52
CA ASP A 62 -6.27 -0.10 8.90
C ASP A 62 -4.91 0.58 9.17
N HIS A 63 -3.87 0.33 8.35
CA HIS A 63 -2.56 0.99 8.50
C HIS A 63 -2.51 2.40 7.89
N TRP A 64 -3.39 2.72 6.93
CA TRP A 64 -3.37 3.98 6.16
C TRP A 64 -4.26 5.10 6.74
N LYS A 65 -5.12 4.79 7.73
CA LYS A 65 -6.02 5.77 8.39
C LYS A 65 -5.30 6.93 9.10
N ASN A 66 -3.97 6.92 9.18
CA ASN A 66 -3.16 7.97 9.81
C ASN A 66 -2.71 9.11 8.88
N MET A 67 -3.02 9.09 7.58
CA MET A 67 -2.86 10.27 6.72
C MET A 67 -4.13 11.13 6.76
N ALA A 68 -4.06 12.24 7.51
CA ALA A 68 -5.18 13.15 7.73
C ALA A 68 -5.80 13.67 6.40
N GLU A 69 -7.03 13.22 6.11
CA GLU A 69 -7.85 13.61 4.95
C GLU A 69 -8.12 15.12 4.88
N GLU A 70 -8.07 15.83 6.02
CA GLU A 70 -8.32 17.28 6.09
C GLU A 70 -7.23 18.14 5.43
N LEU A 71 -5.97 17.66 5.40
CA LEU A 71 -4.84 18.41 4.82
C LEU A 71 -4.82 18.28 3.30
N THR A 72 -5.24 17.15 2.76
CA THR A 72 -5.39 16.93 1.32
C THR A 72 -6.53 17.80 0.80
N ALA A 73 -7.73 17.78 1.41
CA ALA A 73 -8.95 18.44 0.94
C ALA A 73 -8.80 19.93 0.47
N ARG A 74 -7.94 20.72 1.12
CA ARG A 74 -7.71 22.14 0.77
C ARG A 74 -6.76 22.35 -0.42
N MET A 75 -5.96 21.36 -0.78
CA MET A 75 -4.96 21.45 -1.84
C MET A 75 -5.57 21.29 -3.25
N TRP A 76 -6.74 20.66 -3.36
CA TRP A 76 -7.30 20.16 -4.63
C TRP A 76 -7.95 21.23 -5.53
N GLY A 77 -8.49 22.32 -4.97
CA GLY A 77 -9.14 23.37 -5.77
C GLY A 77 -8.21 24.15 -6.71
N ILE A 78 -6.89 24.00 -6.58
CA ILE A 78 -5.88 24.67 -7.44
C ILE A 78 -5.51 23.83 -8.67
N PHE A 79 -5.80 22.52 -8.64
CA PHE A 79 -5.31 21.57 -9.64
C PHE A 79 -6.28 21.34 -10.82
N ASP A 80 -7.55 21.74 -10.68
CA ASP A 80 -8.60 21.64 -11.72
C ASP A 80 -8.26 22.32 -13.05
N GLU A 81 -7.40 23.34 -13.04
CA GLU A 81 -7.13 24.18 -14.21
C GLU A 81 -6.25 23.53 -15.30
N THR A 82 -5.60 22.39 -15.04
CA THR A 82 -4.58 21.85 -15.97
C THR A 82 -4.95 20.54 -16.65
N GLY A 83 -5.94 19.78 -16.15
CA GLY A 83 -6.32 18.47 -16.68
C GLY A 83 -5.25 17.37 -16.57
N ILE A 84 -4.03 17.70 -16.12
CA ILE A 84 -2.86 16.79 -16.04
C ILE A 84 -2.60 16.34 -14.60
N PHE A 85 -3.13 17.07 -13.60
CA PHE A 85 -3.05 16.70 -12.19
C PHE A 85 -4.40 16.97 -11.58
N LEU A 86 -5.20 15.94 -11.29
CA LEU A 86 -6.51 16.11 -10.68
C LEU A 86 -6.93 14.87 -9.90
N SER A 87 -7.46 15.12 -8.70
CA SER A 87 -8.34 14.27 -7.89
C SER A 87 -8.25 12.75 -8.05
N GLY A 88 -7.71 12.07 -7.03
CA GLY A 88 -7.87 10.64 -6.79
C GLY A 88 -9.30 10.26 -6.37
N GLU A 89 -10.32 10.79 -7.04
CA GLU A 89 -11.67 10.25 -6.92
C GLU A 89 -11.68 8.82 -7.49
N LEU A 90 -11.69 7.85 -6.59
CA LEU A 90 -11.98 6.42 -6.84
C LEU A 90 -11.15 5.77 -7.98
N PHE A 91 -9.84 6.02 -8.05
CA PHE A 91 -8.97 5.38 -9.06
C PHE A 91 -9.42 5.56 -10.53
N LYS A 92 -10.26 6.57 -10.82
CA LYS A 92 -10.81 6.87 -12.15
C LYS A 92 -9.76 6.84 -13.27
N TYR A 93 -8.66 7.54 -13.05
CA TYR A 93 -7.53 7.57 -13.99
C TYR A 93 -6.86 6.22 -14.12
N GLY A 94 -6.70 5.48 -13.01
CA GLY A 94 -6.13 4.15 -13.04
C GLY A 94 -6.96 3.17 -13.85
N LEU A 95 -8.29 3.17 -13.69
CA LEU A 95 -9.19 2.32 -14.46
C LEU A 95 -9.15 2.66 -15.96
N ALA A 96 -9.21 3.95 -16.31
CA ALA A 96 -9.10 4.40 -17.70
C ALA A 96 -7.76 4.01 -18.35
N ILE A 97 -6.66 4.14 -17.60
CA ILE A 97 -5.32 3.75 -18.06
C ILE A 97 -5.27 2.23 -18.27
N VAL A 98 -5.76 1.42 -17.32
CA VAL A 98 -5.79 -0.04 -17.45
C VAL A 98 -6.65 -0.46 -18.65
N GLU A 99 -7.84 0.10 -18.84
CA GLU A 99 -8.69 -0.16 -20.02
C GLU A 99 -7.93 0.07 -21.33
N LEU A 100 -7.25 1.22 -21.44
CA LEU A 100 -6.50 1.57 -22.64
C LEU A 100 -5.29 0.64 -22.85
N LEU A 101 -4.54 0.35 -21.79
CA LEU A 101 -3.36 -0.50 -21.88
C LEU A 101 -3.72 -1.95 -22.20
N LEU A 102 -4.82 -2.47 -21.65
CA LEU A 102 -5.34 -3.78 -22.00
C LEU A 102 -5.76 -3.85 -23.47
N ALA A 103 -6.36 -2.78 -24.00
CA ALA A 103 -6.71 -2.70 -25.42
C ALA A 103 -5.47 -2.67 -26.34
N VAL A 104 -4.37 -2.01 -25.92
CA VAL A 104 -3.15 -1.85 -26.73
C VAL A 104 -2.19 -3.03 -26.61
N PHE A 105 -1.93 -3.49 -25.39
CA PHE A 105 -0.90 -4.48 -25.08
C PHE A 105 -1.47 -5.89 -24.87
N GLY A 106 -2.78 -6.02 -24.61
CA GLY A 106 -3.45 -7.30 -24.50
C GLY A 106 -3.13 -8.05 -23.22
N ILE A 107 -2.76 -9.34 -23.38
CA ILE A 107 -2.71 -10.31 -22.28
C ILE A 107 -1.48 -10.12 -21.37
N ARG A 108 -1.63 -10.49 -20.09
CA ARG A 108 -0.57 -10.54 -19.06
C ARG A 108 0.12 -9.20 -18.81
N LEU A 109 -0.69 -8.15 -18.72
CA LEU A 109 -0.24 -6.83 -18.31
C LEU A 109 -0.15 -6.74 -16.77
N GLU A 110 0.96 -6.21 -16.26
CA GLU A 110 1.17 -6.03 -14.84
C GLU A 110 1.37 -4.53 -14.53
N GLY A 111 0.54 -3.99 -13.63
CA GLY A 111 0.51 -2.57 -13.27
C GLY A 111 0.83 -2.34 -11.79
N GLY A 112 1.94 -1.69 -11.50
CA GLY A 112 2.31 -1.24 -10.16
C GLY A 112 1.49 -0.04 -9.71
N TYR A 113 1.06 -0.06 -8.45
CA TYR A 113 0.46 1.05 -7.72
C TYR A 113 0.88 0.97 -6.24
N ASP A 114 1.10 2.10 -5.57
CA ASP A 114 1.46 2.13 -4.13
C ASP A 114 0.47 1.33 -3.27
N VAL A 115 -0.80 1.42 -3.68
CA VAL A 115 -1.95 0.73 -3.10
C VAL A 115 -2.52 -0.32 -4.07
N GLY A 116 -1.64 -1.01 -4.80
CA GLY A 116 -2.02 -2.01 -5.81
C GLY A 116 -2.95 -3.10 -5.28
N CYS A 117 -2.83 -3.48 -4.00
CA CYS A 117 -3.78 -4.37 -3.35
C CYS A 117 -5.22 -3.82 -3.39
N LYS A 118 -5.42 -2.56 -3.02
CA LYS A 118 -6.72 -1.89 -3.05
C LYS A 118 -7.18 -1.63 -4.49
N PHE A 119 -6.26 -1.25 -5.38
CA PHE A 119 -6.59 -1.02 -6.78
C PHE A 119 -7.04 -2.31 -7.47
N SER A 120 -6.46 -3.46 -7.13
CA SER A 120 -6.91 -4.77 -7.59
C SER A 120 -8.39 -5.02 -7.27
N SER A 121 -8.81 -4.73 -6.04
CA SER A 121 -10.22 -4.87 -5.63
C SER A 121 -11.13 -3.89 -6.35
N THR A 122 -10.65 -2.67 -6.59
CA THR A 122 -11.38 -1.68 -7.40
C THR A 122 -11.59 -2.17 -8.83
N VAL A 123 -10.56 -2.74 -9.48
CA VAL A 123 -10.69 -3.32 -10.83
C VAL A 123 -11.72 -4.47 -10.82
N ALA A 124 -11.63 -5.37 -9.83
CA ALA A 124 -12.55 -6.49 -9.69
C ALA A 124 -14.00 -6.07 -9.41
N SER A 125 -14.21 -4.92 -8.76
CA SER A 125 -15.54 -4.37 -8.47
C SER A 125 -16.06 -3.44 -9.57
N SER A 126 -15.33 -3.33 -10.68
CA SER A 126 -15.65 -2.41 -11.77
C SER A 126 -16.11 -3.16 -13.03
N PRO A 127 -16.74 -2.45 -13.98
CA PRO A 127 -17.04 -3.02 -15.31
C PRO A 127 -15.83 -3.60 -16.07
N LEU A 128 -14.58 -3.29 -15.65
CA LEU A 128 -13.38 -3.89 -16.22
C LEU A 128 -13.10 -5.32 -15.74
N GLU A 129 -13.76 -5.81 -14.69
CA GLU A 129 -13.46 -7.11 -14.06
C GLU A 129 -13.27 -8.23 -15.09
N LYS A 130 -14.30 -8.46 -15.92
CA LYS A 130 -14.27 -9.53 -16.91
C LYS A 130 -13.13 -9.35 -17.91
N HIS A 131 -12.96 -8.13 -18.42
CA HIS A 131 -11.93 -7.84 -19.42
C HIS A 131 -10.51 -7.97 -18.85
N ALA A 132 -10.30 -7.49 -17.63
CA ALA A 132 -9.06 -7.60 -16.88
C ALA A 132 -8.74 -9.08 -16.58
N ASN A 133 -9.74 -9.87 -16.17
CA ASN A 133 -9.57 -11.31 -15.91
C ASN A 133 -9.29 -12.11 -17.19
N ASP A 134 -10.03 -11.85 -18.28
CA ASP A 134 -9.84 -12.49 -19.58
C ASP A 134 -8.43 -12.24 -20.13
N LEU A 135 -7.87 -11.05 -19.86
CA LEU A 135 -6.52 -10.66 -20.26
C LEU A 135 -5.45 -10.91 -19.18
N LEU A 136 -5.78 -11.58 -18.07
CA LEU A 136 -4.84 -11.91 -16.99
C LEU A 136 -4.09 -10.68 -16.42
N TYR A 137 -4.78 -9.55 -16.30
CA TYR A 137 -4.25 -8.34 -15.68
C TYR A 137 -3.91 -8.59 -14.20
N LYS A 138 -2.79 -8.03 -13.74
CA LYS A 138 -2.46 -8.01 -12.32
C LYS A 138 -2.09 -6.60 -11.87
N SER A 139 -2.72 -6.14 -10.80
CA SER A 139 -2.23 -4.98 -10.06
C SER A 139 -1.20 -5.44 -9.03
N LEU A 140 -0.08 -4.74 -8.95
CA LEU A 140 1.07 -5.04 -8.08
C LEU A 140 1.43 -3.83 -7.22
N ILE A 141 2.28 -4.04 -6.23
CA ILE A 141 2.83 -2.98 -5.37
C ILE A 141 4.30 -2.76 -5.73
N GLY A 142 4.68 -1.49 -5.83
CA GLY A 142 6.05 -1.07 -6.05
C GLY A 142 6.99 -1.54 -4.93
N SER A 143 8.24 -1.83 -5.29
CA SER A 143 9.21 -2.40 -4.35
C SER A 143 9.52 -1.46 -3.18
N PHE A 144 9.38 -0.15 -3.37
CA PHE A 144 9.61 0.83 -2.31
C PHE A 144 8.47 0.85 -1.29
N HIS A 145 7.24 0.67 -1.77
CA HIS A 145 6.03 0.69 -0.95
C HIS A 145 5.74 -0.64 -0.25
N GLY A 146 6.35 -1.74 -0.68
CA GLY A 146 6.13 -3.07 -0.11
C GLY A 146 6.20 -3.13 1.41
N HIS A 147 7.17 -2.45 2.00
CA HIS A 147 7.37 -2.39 3.47
C HIS A 147 6.21 -1.75 4.24
N ALA A 148 5.32 -1.02 3.56
CA ALA A 148 4.16 -0.39 4.16
C ALA A 148 2.92 -1.29 4.20
N HIS A 149 3.01 -2.46 3.59
CA HIS A 149 1.93 -3.44 3.55
C HIS A 149 2.26 -4.60 4.48
N ASN A 150 1.25 -5.22 5.09
CA ASN A 150 1.45 -6.42 5.89
C ASN A 150 2.08 -7.54 5.06
N CYS A 151 2.78 -8.47 5.71
CA CYS A 151 3.51 -9.53 5.04
C CYS A 151 2.63 -10.34 4.05
N LEU A 152 1.38 -10.63 4.39
CA LEU A 152 0.50 -11.39 3.50
C LEU A 152 0.13 -10.61 2.22
N CYS A 153 -0.03 -9.30 2.31
CA CYS A 153 -0.18 -8.44 1.14
C CYS A 153 1.11 -8.43 0.30
N GLN A 154 2.27 -8.34 0.96
CA GLN A 154 3.57 -8.39 0.28
C GLN A 154 3.74 -9.68 -0.53
N LEU A 155 3.45 -10.85 0.06
CA LEU A 155 3.56 -12.15 -0.61
C LEU A 155 2.71 -12.26 -1.88
N LYS A 156 1.56 -11.56 -1.93
CA LYS A 156 0.64 -11.61 -3.07
C LYS A 156 0.92 -10.55 -4.14
N PHE A 157 1.38 -9.36 -3.73
CA PHE A 157 1.39 -8.18 -4.59
C PHE A 157 2.78 -7.62 -4.89
N LEU A 158 3.84 -7.99 -4.15
CA LEU A 158 5.18 -7.48 -4.45
C LEU A 158 5.78 -8.14 -5.69
N ALA A 159 6.32 -7.29 -6.57
CA ALA A 159 7.10 -7.62 -7.76
C ALA A 159 8.08 -8.81 -7.56
N MET A 160 8.77 -8.85 -6.42
CA MET A 160 9.78 -9.87 -6.11
C MET A 160 9.24 -11.31 -6.14
N TYR A 161 7.97 -11.50 -5.78
CA TYR A 161 7.33 -12.81 -5.73
C TYR A 161 6.54 -13.14 -7.01
N ILE A 162 6.48 -12.23 -7.98
CA ILE A 162 5.72 -12.39 -9.23
C ILE A 162 6.63 -12.84 -10.36
N LYS A 163 6.34 -14.03 -10.89
CA LYS A 163 7.01 -14.65 -12.06
C LYS A 163 6.82 -13.84 -13.35
N GLY A 164 7.92 -13.50 -14.01
CA GLY A 164 7.96 -12.85 -15.33
C GLY A 164 8.27 -11.35 -15.33
N LEU A 165 8.18 -10.67 -14.18
CA LEU A 165 8.40 -9.22 -14.09
C LEU A 165 9.88 -8.82 -14.08
N GLY A 166 10.81 -9.77 -13.93
CA GLY A 166 12.23 -9.46 -13.78
C GLY A 166 12.52 -8.65 -12.52
N LEU A 167 13.48 -7.72 -12.60
CA LEU A 167 13.87 -6.83 -11.48
C LEU A 167 13.18 -5.46 -11.55
N GLU A 168 12.00 -5.38 -12.16
CA GLU A 168 11.22 -4.13 -12.14
C GLU A 168 10.88 -3.73 -10.72
N ASP A 169 11.20 -2.49 -10.35
CA ASP A 169 10.78 -1.96 -9.05
C ASP A 169 9.36 -1.37 -9.09
N LEU A 170 8.84 -1.08 -10.29
CA LEU A 170 7.56 -0.43 -10.56
C LEU A 170 7.47 1.01 -10.00
N GLU A 171 8.62 1.67 -9.79
CA GLU A 171 8.72 3.04 -9.26
C GLU A 171 9.07 4.08 -10.32
N GLY A 172 9.17 3.68 -11.59
CA GLY A 172 9.63 4.55 -12.69
C GLY A 172 8.84 5.85 -12.82
N CYS A 173 7.51 5.78 -12.68
CA CYS A 173 6.69 6.99 -12.70
C CYS A 173 6.92 7.86 -11.47
N GLU A 174 6.94 7.30 -10.26
CA GLU A 174 7.24 8.09 -9.06
C GLU A 174 8.55 8.85 -9.19
N CYS A 175 9.60 8.16 -9.67
CA CYS A 175 10.91 8.76 -9.91
C CYS A 175 10.81 9.93 -10.89
N MET A 176 10.09 9.75 -12.01
CA MET A 176 9.91 10.78 -13.03
C MET A 176 9.13 11.99 -12.51
N PHE A 177 8.00 11.77 -11.83
CA PHE A 177 7.20 12.85 -11.27
C PHE A 177 7.90 13.55 -10.10
N SER A 178 8.67 12.81 -9.30
CA SER A 178 9.52 13.37 -8.26
C SER A 178 10.55 14.35 -8.84
N LYS A 179 11.21 14.00 -9.95
CA LYS A 179 12.10 14.92 -10.68
C LYS A 179 11.36 16.17 -11.16
N SER A 180 10.12 16.03 -11.64
CA SER A 180 9.31 17.16 -12.12
C SER A 180 9.01 18.22 -11.05
N ASN A 181 9.17 17.90 -9.76
CA ASN A 181 9.04 18.87 -8.66
C ASN A 181 10.02 20.05 -8.80
N GLY A 182 11.14 19.89 -9.50
CA GLY A 182 12.05 20.99 -9.83
C GLY A 182 11.37 22.13 -10.60
N LEU A 183 10.29 21.85 -11.33
CA LEU A 183 9.55 22.85 -12.09
C LEU A 183 8.68 23.77 -11.23
N VAL A 184 8.33 23.36 -10.01
CA VAL A 184 7.30 23.99 -9.17
C VAL A 184 7.53 25.50 -9.05
N ALA A 185 8.76 25.93 -8.77
CA ALA A 185 9.08 27.35 -8.63
C ALA A 185 8.81 28.15 -9.92
N SER A 186 9.08 27.55 -11.08
CA SER A 186 8.95 28.20 -12.38
C SER A 186 7.52 28.22 -12.93
N VAL A 187 6.66 27.29 -12.47
CA VAL A 187 5.28 27.14 -12.97
C VAL A 187 4.23 27.75 -12.05
N ARG A 188 4.54 27.95 -10.77
CA ARG A 188 3.59 28.43 -9.75
C ARG A 188 2.90 29.75 -10.11
N HIS A 189 3.62 30.68 -10.74
CA HIS A 189 3.10 32.00 -11.14
C HIS A 189 2.98 32.14 -12.66
N ALA A 190 3.17 31.05 -13.41
CA ALA A 190 3.05 31.07 -14.85
C ALA A 190 1.57 30.98 -15.26
N SER A 191 1.19 31.70 -16.32
CA SER A 191 -0.09 31.49 -17.01
C SER A 191 -0.23 30.04 -17.48
N VAL A 192 -1.45 29.57 -17.72
CA VAL A 192 -1.75 28.21 -18.21
C VAL A 192 -0.89 27.81 -19.42
N PHE A 193 -0.76 28.69 -20.42
CA PHE A 193 0.05 28.45 -21.62
C PHE A 193 1.52 28.19 -21.27
N HIS A 194 2.18 29.14 -20.59
CA HIS A 194 3.58 29.02 -20.19
C HIS A 194 3.84 27.84 -19.23
N ARG A 195 2.86 27.49 -18.38
CA ARG A 195 2.93 26.31 -17.52
C ARG A 195 3.00 25.03 -18.35
N ARG A 196 2.10 24.85 -19.32
CA ARG A 196 2.09 23.71 -20.24
C ARG A 196 3.38 23.64 -21.05
N GLN A 197 3.83 24.77 -21.59
CA GLN A 197 5.08 24.86 -22.36
C GLN A 197 6.30 24.43 -21.53
N LYS A 198 6.40 24.87 -20.27
CA LYS A 198 7.50 24.49 -19.37
C LYS A 198 7.49 23.02 -19.00
N ILE A 199 6.31 22.46 -18.72
CA ILE A 199 6.16 21.02 -18.44
C ILE A 199 6.56 20.20 -19.66
N ALA A 200 6.07 20.54 -20.85
CA ALA A 200 6.42 19.84 -22.08
C ALA A 200 7.93 19.92 -22.38
N ALA A 201 8.53 21.10 -22.21
CA ALA A 201 9.97 21.31 -22.40
C ALA A 201 10.81 20.50 -21.42
N PHE A 202 10.38 20.39 -20.16
CA PHE A 202 11.03 19.56 -19.16
C PHE A 202 10.98 18.08 -19.54
N MET A 203 9.79 17.55 -19.87
CA MET A 203 9.64 16.15 -20.25
C MET A 203 10.52 15.82 -21.46
N LYS A 204 10.51 16.68 -22.47
CA LYS A 204 11.39 16.55 -23.64
C LYS A 204 12.87 16.58 -23.27
N HIS A 205 13.28 17.47 -22.38
CA HIS A 205 14.68 17.55 -21.95
C HIS A 205 15.13 16.30 -21.18
N THR A 206 14.31 15.81 -20.26
CA THR A 206 14.61 14.60 -19.48
C THR A 206 14.71 13.38 -20.38
N ASP A 207 13.78 13.21 -21.33
CA ASP A 207 13.79 12.13 -22.30
C ASP A 207 15.07 12.16 -23.17
N GLU A 208 15.38 13.32 -23.76
CA GLU A 208 16.51 13.46 -24.69
C GLU A 208 17.89 13.37 -24.03
N ASN A 209 18.04 13.75 -22.76
CA ASN A 209 19.37 13.97 -22.17
C ASN A 209 19.64 13.16 -20.89
N GLU A 210 18.62 12.69 -20.17
CA GLU A 210 18.83 11.89 -18.95
C GLU A 210 18.43 10.43 -19.15
N THR A 211 17.20 10.17 -19.59
CA THR A 211 16.68 8.80 -19.71
C THR A 211 17.52 7.99 -20.69
N TYR A 212 17.78 8.58 -21.86
CA TYR A 212 18.57 7.95 -22.91
C TYR A 212 20.00 7.61 -22.46
N GLN A 213 20.69 8.56 -21.79
CA GLN A 213 22.08 8.39 -21.35
C GLN A 213 22.27 7.36 -20.23
N ASN A 214 21.24 7.07 -19.44
CA ASN A 214 21.34 6.16 -18.28
C ASN A 214 21.03 4.68 -18.62
N LEU A 215 20.83 4.32 -19.90
CA LEU A 215 20.39 2.99 -20.32
C LEU A 215 21.43 1.86 -20.25
N THR A 216 22.58 2.08 -19.59
CA THR A 216 23.62 1.05 -19.47
C THR A 216 24.06 0.87 -18.01
N LEU A 217 23.67 -0.23 -17.36
CA LEU A 217 24.36 -0.75 -16.18
C LEU A 217 24.14 -2.26 -15.96
N GLN A 218 25.24 -2.92 -15.60
CA GLN A 218 25.40 -4.36 -15.42
C GLN A 218 24.60 -4.94 -14.25
N ILE A 219 24.02 -6.12 -14.46
CA ILE A 219 23.54 -6.99 -13.39
C ILE A 219 24.46 -8.22 -13.32
N LEU A 220 25.21 -8.34 -12.22
CA LEU A 220 25.37 -9.53 -11.37
C LEU A 220 26.61 -9.37 -10.46
N SER A 221 26.38 -9.10 -9.17
CA SER A 221 27.29 -9.52 -8.10
C SER A 221 26.44 -10.09 -6.97
N GLY A 222 26.68 -11.35 -6.57
CA GLY A 222 25.94 -11.95 -5.45
C GLY A 222 25.85 -13.47 -5.40
N GLU A 223 26.00 -14.20 -6.51
CA GLU A 223 25.80 -15.67 -6.52
C GLU A 223 26.81 -16.40 -5.62
N ALA A 224 28.07 -15.93 -5.56
CA ALA A 224 29.06 -16.47 -4.65
C ALA A 224 28.70 -16.25 -3.17
N ALA A 225 28.10 -15.11 -2.82
CA ALA A 225 27.65 -14.80 -1.46
C ALA A 225 26.43 -15.65 -1.07
N PHE A 226 25.47 -15.82 -1.99
CA PHE A 226 24.30 -16.68 -1.81
C PHE A 226 24.69 -18.13 -1.55
N ASN A 227 25.60 -18.69 -2.37
CA ASN A 227 26.08 -20.06 -2.21
C ASN A 227 26.87 -20.27 -0.90
N LYS A 228 27.53 -19.22 -0.39
CA LYS A 228 28.15 -19.27 0.95
C LYS A 228 27.08 -19.34 2.04
N LEU A 229 26.08 -18.46 2.00
CA LEU A 229 24.98 -18.41 2.96
C LEU A 229 24.17 -19.72 3.03
N MET A 230 23.90 -20.35 1.88
CA MET A 230 23.24 -21.66 1.80
C MET A 230 24.02 -22.74 2.57
N ARG A 231 25.35 -22.78 2.40
CA ARG A 231 26.23 -23.71 3.12
C ARG A 231 26.26 -23.41 4.62
N ASP A 232 26.39 -22.14 4.98
CA ASP A 232 26.43 -21.69 6.38
C ASP A 232 25.13 -22.03 7.14
N GLN A 233 23.99 -22.11 6.44
CA GLN A 233 22.67 -22.48 7.01
C GLN A 233 22.27 -23.95 6.79
N ASN A 234 23.16 -24.79 6.25
CA ASN A 234 22.90 -26.20 5.92
C ASN A 234 21.67 -26.43 5.02
N ILE A 235 21.40 -25.51 4.08
CA ILE A 235 20.31 -25.64 3.12
C ILE A 235 20.83 -26.37 1.88
N ALA A 236 20.33 -27.60 1.64
CA ALA A 236 20.81 -28.45 0.55
C ALA A 236 20.12 -28.17 -0.80
N ASN A 237 18.86 -27.73 -0.78
CA ASN A 237 18.02 -27.60 -1.98
C ASN A 237 17.29 -26.24 -1.99
N VAL A 238 17.35 -25.54 -3.13
CA VAL A 238 16.62 -24.28 -3.36
C VAL A 238 15.10 -24.45 -3.47
N GLY A 239 14.61 -25.67 -3.73
CA GLY A 239 13.18 -25.98 -3.76
C GLY A 239 12.47 -25.65 -2.46
N VAL A 240 13.19 -25.73 -1.34
CA VAL A 240 12.69 -25.42 0.01
C VAL A 240 12.14 -24.00 0.14
N PHE A 241 12.65 -23.05 -0.65
CA PHE A 241 12.21 -21.65 -0.58
C PHE A 241 10.78 -21.45 -1.08
N ASN A 242 10.34 -22.23 -2.07
CA ASN A 242 8.94 -22.16 -2.52
C ASN A 242 8.00 -22.81 -1.48
N GLU A 243 8.46 -23.88 -0.81
CA GLU A 243 7.73 -24.53 0.27
C GLU A 243 7.58 -23.57 1.47
N TRP A 244 8.67 -22.91 1.86
CA TRP A 244 8.68 -21.89 2.92
C TRP A 244 7.74 -20.72 2.61
N LEU A 245 7.75 -20.21 1.38
CA LEU A 245 6.84 -19.14 0.97
C LEU A 245 5.36 -19.58 1.04
N ALA A 246 5.07 -20.83 0.67
CA ALA A 246 3.72 -21.39 0.74
C ALA A 246 3.27 -21.65 2.19
N GLU A 247 4.16 -22.15 3.04
CA GLU A 247 3.93 -22.31 4.48
C GLU A 247 3.63 -20.97 5.16
N GLU A 248 4.43 -19.94 4.88
CA GLU A 248 4.24 -18.58 5.41
C GLU A 248 2.89 -18.00 4.96
N HIS A 249 2.56 -18.13 3.67
CA HIS A 249 1.27 -17.67 3.14
C HIS A 249 0.08 -18.38 3.81
N LEU A 250 0.14 -19.71 3.97
CA LEU A 250 -0.91 -20.49 4.62
C LEU A 250 -1.06 -20.12 6.11
N TYR A 251 0.06 -19.94 6.81
CA TYR A 251 0.08 -19.51 8.21
C TYR A 251 -0.59 -18.14 8.38
N LEU A 252 -0.18 -17.15 7.60
CA LEU A 252 -0.72 -15.79 7.66
C LEU A 252 -2.21 -15.74 7.28
N LEU A 253 -2.67 -16.62 6.38
CA LEU A 253 -4.09 -16.76 6.06
C LEU A 253 -4.91 -17.24 7.26
N ASN A 254 -4.38 -18.22 8.01
CA ASN A 254 -5.06 -18.80 9.16
C ASN A 254 -5.13 -17.84 10.35
N LEU A 255 -4.16 -16.93 10.51
CA LEU A 255 -4.18 -15.89 11.56
C LEU A 255 -5.28 -14.83 11.39
N ARG A 256 -5.88 -14.71 10.20
CA ARG A 256 -6.85 -13.63 9.89
C ARG A 256 -8.22 -13.79 10.55
N ARG A 257 -8.54 -14.99 11.04
CA ARG A 257 -9.82 -15.26 11.69
C ARG A 257 -9.53 -15.63 13.13
N GLU A 258 -9.74 -14.69 14.05
CA GLU A 258 -9.97 -15.07 15.45
C GLU A 258 -11.11 -16.10 15.43
N PRO A 259 -10.94 -17.30 16.01
CA PRO A 259 -12.01 -18.26 16.10
C PRO A 259 -13.21 -17.58 16.75
N LEU A 260 -14.39 -17.64 16.10
CA LEU A 260 -15.61 -16.96 16.58
C LEU A 260 -15.87 -17.23 18.07
N GLN A 261 -15.55 -18.46 18.49
CA GLN A 261 -15.65 -18.91 19.87
C GLN A 261 -14.70 -18.16 20.83
N GLU A 262 -13.44 -17.93 20.44
CA GLU A 262 -12.48 -17.15 21.24
C GLU A 262 -12.90 -15.68 21.35
N THR A 263 -13.38 -15.06 20.26
CA THR A 263 -13.88 -13.69 20.29
C THR A 263 -15.08 -13.53 21.24
N LEU A 264 -16.03 -14.48 21.20
CA LEU A 264 -17.18 -14.49 22.09
C LEU A 264 -16.77 -14.73 23.57
N ILE A 265 -15.79 -15.61 23.82
CA ILE A 265 -15.24 -15.84 25.17
C ILE A 265 -14.58 -14.57 25.72
N MET A 266 -13.79 -13.87 24.91
CA MET A 266 -13.15 -12.61 25.29
C MET A 266 -14.18 -11.50 25.56
N GLU A 267 -15.23 -11.41 24.75
CA GLU A 267 -16.34 -10.48 24.97
C GLU A 267 -17.09 -10.81 26.27
N TYR A 268 -17.35 -12.09 26.52
CA TYR A 268 -17.98 -12.55 27.76
C TYR A 268 -17.16 -12.19 28.99
N TRP A 269 -15.86 -12.46 28.95
CA TRP A 269 -14.94 -12.08 30.03
C TRP A 269 -14.96 -10.56 30.29
N GLN A 270 -14.86 -9.74 29.23
CA GLN A 270 -14.88 -8.29 29.37
C GLN A 270 -16.21 -7.79 29.96
N LYS A 271 -17.35 -8.39 29.57
CA LYS A 271 -18.67 -8.03 30.11
C LYS A 271 -18.84 -8.43 31.56
N LEU A 272 -18.26 -9.55 31.99
CA LEU A 272 -18.22 -9.95 33.40
C LEU A 272 -17.34 -9.02 34.25
N VAL A 273 -16.20 -8.55 33.72
CA VAL A 273 -15.38 -7.51 34.40
C VAL A 273 -16.19 -6.23 34.58
N ASN A 274 -16.90 -5.79 33.53
CA ASN A 274 -17.74 -4.61 33.58
C ASN A 274 -18.89 -4.76 34.59
N LEU A 275 -19.54 -5.93 34.61
CA LEU A 275 -20.59 -6.23 35.57
C LEU A 275 -20.08 -6.14 37.01
N GLY A 276 -18.91 -6.74 37.30
CA GLY A 276 -18.30 -6.64 38.62
C GLY A 276 -17.96 -5.20 39.03
N ALA A 277 -17.48 -4.37 38.10
CA ALA A 277 -17.23 -2.95 38.35
C ALA A 277 -18.54 -2.18 38.60
N SER A 278 -19.56 -2.40 37.78
CA SER A 278 -20.88 -1.78 37.93
C SER A 278 -21.56 -2.18 39.25
N ASP A 279 -21.42 -3.43 39.69
CA ASP A 279 -21.92 -3.91 40.99
C ASP A 279 -21.19 -3.22 42.17
N CYS A 280 -19.87 -3.01 42.05
CA CYS A 280 -19.11 -2.22 43.03
C CYS A 280 -19.56 -0.76 43.07
N ASP A 281 -19.84 -0.14 41.93
CA ASP A 281 -20.33 1.23 41.86
C ASP A 281 -21.73 1.38 42.48
N VAL A 282 -22.63 0.41 42.24
CA VAL A 282 -23.94 0.36 42.91
C VAL A 282 -23.74 0.27 44.42
N ALA A 283 -22.91 -0.66 44.91
CA ALA A 283 -22.63 -0.80 46.34
C ALA A 283 -22.03 0.49 46.96
N ALA A 284 -21.14 1.17 46.24
CA ALA A 284 -20.55 2.44 46.67
C ALA A 284 -21.60 3.56 46.76
N THR A 285 -22.51 3.67 45.76
CA THR A 285 -23.60 4.65 45.80
C THR A 285 -24.60 4.36 46.92
N GLU A 286 -24.92 3.10 47.19
CA GLU A 286 -25.77 2.69 48.30
C GLU A 286 -25.15 3.02 49.66
N GLN A 287 -23.84 2.82 49.80
CA GLN A 287 -23.14 3.14 51.04
C GLN A 287 -23.01 4.65 51.26
N ALA A 288 -22.76 5.43 50.21
CA ALA A 288 -22.77 6.90 50.27
C ALA A 288 -24.17 7.45 50.62
N TRP A 289 -25.23 6.80 50.11
CA TRP A 289 -26.61 7.13 50.46
C TRP A 289 -26.94 6.84 51.93
N ARG A 290 -26.45 5.70 52.47
CA ARG A 290 -26.62 5.35 53.89
C ARG A 290 -25.96 6.35 54.85
N ILE A 291 -24.90 7.05 54.43
CA ILE A 291 -24.19 8.06 55.25
C ILE A 291 -24.98 9.38 55.34
N LEU A 292 -25.88 9.66 54.40
CA LEU A 292 -26.68 10.90 54.34
C LEU A 292 -27.90 10.90 55.29
N THR A 293 -27.95 10.02 56.30
CA THR A 293 -29.02 10.05 57.31
C THR A 293 -29.02 11.33 58.16
N PRO A 294 -30.20 11.85 58.54
CA PRO A 294 -30.39 13.25 58.91
C PRO A 294 -29.98 13.54 60.35
N THR A 295 -28.78 14.05 60.54
CA THR A 295 -28.49 14.91 61.68
C THR A 295 -27.57 16.04 61.22
N THR A 296 -28.10 17.26 61.27
CA THR A 296 -27.44 18.57 61.03
C THR A 296 -27.09 18.96 59.58
N SER A 297 -27.97 19.75 58.93
CA SER A 297 -27.68 21.09 58.32
C SER A 297 -28.57 21.39 57.09
N PRO A 298 -29.06 22.63 56.87
CA PRO A 298 -30.10 22.96 55.87
C PRO A 298 -29.63 23.13 54.42
N ASP A 299 -28.33 23.04 54.11
CA ASP A 299 -27.78 23.40 52.78
C ASP A 299 -27.76 22.24 51.74
N HIS A 300 -28.46 21.12 51.99
CA HIS A 300 -28.16 19.84 51.33
C HIS A 300 -29.11 19.39 50.20
N ILE A 301 -30.13 20.17 49.81
CA ILE A 301 -31.19 19.73 48.87
C ILE A 301 -30.66 19.39 47.46
N ASP A 302 -29.69 20.16 46.94
CA ASP A 302 -29.12 19.92 45.58
C ASP A 302 -28.19 18.70 45.51
N ASN A 303 -27.52 18.37 46.63
CA ASN A 303 -26.65 17.19 46.73
C ASN A 303 -27.46 15.88 46.74
N THR A 304 -28.68 15.90 47.29
CA THR A 304 -29.56 14.72 47.38
C THR A 304 -30.07 14.29 46.00
N ARG A 305 -30.52 15.24 45.16
CA ARG A 305 -30.99 14.94 43.79
C ARG A 305 -29.86 14.43 42.89
N THR A 306 -28.66 14.97 43.07
CA THR A 306 -27.46 14.53 42.34
C THR A 306 -27.04 13.11 42.76
N ALA A 307 -27.10 12.79 44.05
CA ALA A 307 -26.81 11.45 44.56
C ALA A 307 -27.85 10.41 44.11
N GLU A 308 -29.14 10.77 44.12
CA GLU A 308 -30.23 9.92 43.62
C GLU A 308 -30.08 9.62 42.12
N THR A 309 -29.73 10.64 41.32
CA THR A 309 -29.48 10.47 39.88
C THR A 309 -28.28 9.56 39.64
N LYS A 310 -27.19 9.71 40.40
CA LYS A 310 -26.01 8.84 40.31
C LYS A 310 -26.32 7.39 40.67
N GLN A 311 -27.10 7.17 41.73
CA GLN A 311 -27.53 5.83 42.13
C GLN A 311 -28.38 5.16 41.03
N ARG A 312 -29.34 5.90 40.46
CA ARG A 312 -30.18 5.41 39.35
C ARG A 312 -29.33 5.03 38.14
N HIS A 313 -28.40 5.90 37.74
CA HIS A 313 -27.51 5.61 36.60
C HIS A 313 -26.61 4.38 36.87
N ALA A 314 -26.10 4.22 38.09
CA ALA A 314 -25.32 3.04 38.46
C ALA A 314 -26.13 1.75 38.37
N GLN A 315 -27.39 1.75 38.86
CA GLN A 315 -28.30 0.62 38.77
C GLN A 315 -28.69 0.28 37.32
N GLU A 316 -29.00 1.30 36.51
CA GLU A 316 -29.30 1.11 35.08
C GLU A 316 -28.09 0.54 34.32
N GLN A 317 -26.87 0.96 34.66
CA GLN A 317 -25.65 0.46 34.05
C GLN A 317 -25.38 -1.00 34.44
N ALA A 318 -25.51 -1.35 35.73
CA ALA A 318 -25.40 -2.73 36.20
C ALA A 318 -26.43 -3.65 35.54
N GLN A 319 -27.67 -3.19 35.36
CA GLN A 319 -28.71 -3.96 34.66
C GLN A 319 -28.39 -4.17 33.17
N LYS A 320 -27.85 -3.16 32.49
CA LYS A 320 -27.39 -3.30 31.09
C LYS A 320 -26.26 -4.31 30.96
N ASP A 321 -25.27 -4.23 31.85
CA ASP A 321 -24.14 -5.17 31.85
C ASP A 321 -24.61 -6.59 32.17
N LEU A 322 -25.55 -6.75 33.10
CA LEU A 322 -26.16 -8.05 33.42
C LEU A 322 -26.87 -8.67 32.21
N LEU A 323 -27.67 -7.89 31.48
CA LEU A 323 -28.36 -8.36 30.27
C LEU A 323 -27.36 -8.77 29.17
N ALA A 324 -26.26 -8.01 29.02
CA ALA A 324 -25.21 -8.35 28.07
C ALA A 324 -24.51 -9.67 28.43
N VAL A 325 -24.20 -9.89 29.72
CA VAL A 325 -23.64 -11.14 30.24
C VAL A 325 -24.59 -12.31 30.01
N GLN A 326 -25.87 -12.18 30.35
CA GLN A 326 -26.88 -13.23 30.13
C GLN A 326 -27.05 -13.60 28.64
N GLY A 327 -27.03 -12.59 27.77
CA GLY A 327 -27.09 -12.82 26.32
C GLY A 327 -25.89 -13.61 25.79
N LEU A 328 -24.70 -13.40 26.35
CA LEU A 328 -23.48 -14.15 25.99
C LEU A 328 -23.47 -15.55 26.62
N GLU A 329 -23.99 -15.71 27.84
CA GLU A 329 -24.17 -17.02 28.50
C GLU A 329 -25.02 -17.96 27.64
N MET A 330 -26.13 -17.46 27.08
CA MET A 330 -26.97 -18.24 26.17
C MET A 330 -26.24 -18.61 24.87
N LYS A 331 -25.50 -17.68 24.27
CA LYS A 331 -24.77 -17.91 23.01
C LYS A 331 -23.62 -18.90 23.16
N LEU A 332 -22.95 -18.89 24.31
CA LEU A 332 -21.81 -19.76 24.61
C LEU A 332 -22.21 -21.08 25.29
N GLY A 333 -23.50 -21.25 25.64
CA GLY A 333 -23.98 -22.44 26.36
C GLY A 333 -23.46 -22.54 27.80
N ILE A 334 -23.17 -21.41 28.43
CA ILE A 334 -22.62 -21.35 29.79
C ILE A 334 -23.76 -21.50 30.80
N VAL A 335 -23.72 -22.58 31.58
CA VAL A 335 -24.77 -22.91 32.57
C VAL A 335 -24.57 -22.18 33.89
N ARG A 336 -23.31 -21.98 34.30
CA ARG A 336 -22.93 -21.28 35.53
C ARG A 336 -22.01 -20.13 35.19
N ARG A 337 -22.37 -18.94 35.65
CA ARG A 337 -21.55 -17.73 35.51
C ARG A 337 -20.15 -17.93 36.08
N TRP A 338 -19.15 -17.51 35.31
CA TRP A 338 -17.75 -17.59 35.73
C TRP A 338 -17.45 -16.60 36.87
N THR A 339 -16.60 -17.04 37.79
CA THR A 339 -16.02 -16.21 38.85
C THR A 339 -14.51 -16.07 38.64
N MET A 340 -13.87 -15.15 39.38
CA MET A 340 -12.44 -14.90 39.25
C MET A 340 -11.55 -16.12 39.56
N ASP A 341 -12.08 -17.08 40.32
CA ASP A 341 -11.36 -18.29 40.73
C ASP A 341 -11.40 -19.39 39.67
N ASP A 342 -12.38 -19.34 38.76
CA ASP A 342 -12.60 -20.37 37.73
C ASP A 342 -11.44 -20.41 36.72
N GLN A 343 -11.15 -21.61 36.20
CA GLN A 343 -10.02 -21.79 35.27
C GLN A 343 -10.31 -21.12 33.92
N GLU A 344 -11.56 -21.18 33.48
CA GLU A 344 -12.07 -20.57 32.25
C GLU A 344 -11.92 -19.04 32.30
N TRP A 345 -12.16 -18.44 33.46
CA TRP A 345 -11.93 -17.01 33.69
C TRP A 345 -10.47 -16.63 33.52
N LYS A 346 -9.56 -17.42 34.11
CA LYS A 346 -8.11 -17.20 34.02
C LYS A 346 -7.63 -17.34 32.58
N SER A 347 -8.03 -18.42 31.89
CA SER A 347 -7.69 -18.62 30.48
C SER A 347 -8.21 -17.50 29.57
N ALA A 348 -9.45 -17.06 29.76
CA ALA A 348 -10.02 -15.94 29.01
C ALA A 348 -9.31 -14.61 29.31
N SER A 349 -8.88 -14.39 30.56
CA SER A 349 -8.08 -13.20 30.93
C SER A 349 -6.73 -13.16 30.20
N THR A 350 -6.07 -14.32 30.05
CA THR A 350 -4.83 -14.44 29.30
C THR A 350 -5.06 -14.14 27.81
N LEU A 351 -6.13 -14.67 27.21
CA LEU A 351 -6.50 -14.38 25.82
C LEU A 351 -6.76 -12.89 25.58
N VAL A 352 -7.50 -12.22 26.47
CA VAL A 352 -7.73 -10.77 26.37
C VAL A 352 -6.43 -9.99 26.53
N GLY A 353 -5.54 -10.42 27.42
CA GLY A 353 -4.19 -9.86 27.58
C GLY A 353 -3.36 -9.97 26.30
N HIS A 354 -3.35 -11.15 25.67
CA HIS A 354 -2.68 -11.39 24.39
C HIS A 354 -3.25 -10.51 23.26
N ARG A 355 -4.58 -10.42 23.15
CA ARG A 355 -5.23 -9.54 22.16
C ARG A 355 -4.86 -8.06 22.35
N ARG A 356 -4.75 -7.61 23.60
CA ARG A 356 -4.33 -6.24 23.91
C ARG A 356 -2.86 -6.02 23.50
N TYR A 357 -1.99 -6.99 23.75
CA TYR A 357 -0.60 -6.97 23.32
C TYR A 357 -0.48 -6.90 21.78
N GLN A 358 -1.19 -7.75 21.05
CA GLN A 358 -1.23 -7.74 19.58
C GLN A 358 -1.67 -6.37 19.03
N ARG A 359 -2.78 -5.80 19.53
CA ARG A 359 -3.23 -4.45 19.12
C ARG A 359 -2.21 -3.36 19.41
N CYS A 360 -1.43 -3.50 20.49
CA CYS A 360 -0.33 -2.59 20.79
C CYS A 360 0.82 -2.73 19.79
N LEU A 361 1.15 -3.96 19.36
CA LEU A 361 2.13 -4.23 18.31
C LEU A 361 1.68 -3.66 16.97
N ASP A 362 0.45 -3.91 16.52
CA ASP A 362 -0.09 -3.37 15.25
C ASP A 362 0.01 -1.84 15.22
N LYS A 363 -0.32 -1.20 16.36
CA LYS A 363 -0.22 0.25 16.52
C LYS A 363 1.22 0.74 16.47
N LEU A 364 2.17 0.01 17.07
CA LEU A 364 3.60 0.35 17.01
C LEU A 364 4.12 0.22 15.57
N GLU A 365 3.77 -0.86 14.88
CA GLU A 365 4.15 -1.08 13.49
C GLU A 365 3.63 0.05 12.57
N GLY A 366 2.35 0.38 12.66
CA GLY A 366 1.76 1.48 11.90
C GLY A 366 2.46 2.83 12.14
N LEU A 367 2.91 3.09 13.38
CA LEU A 367 3.71 4.28 13.72
C LEU A 367 5.12 4.25 13.11
N ILE A 368 5.75 3.08 13.05
CA ILE A 368 7.09 2.91 12.44
C ILE A 368 7.03 3.08 10.93
N VAL A 369 6.09 2.41 10.26
CA VAL A 369 5.84 2.55 8.81
C VAL A 369 5.59 4.01 8.47
N SER A 370 4.69 4.65 9.23
CA SER A 370 4.43 6.09 9.15
C SER A 370 5.71 6.91 9.29
N ARG A 371 6.58 6.61 10.25
CA ARG A 371 7.86 7.32 10.43
C ARG A 371 8.82 7.10 9.27
N MET A 372 8.88 5.90 8.68
CA MET A 372 9.72 5.61 7.52
C MET A 372 9.34 6.46 6.31
N PHE A 373 8.04 6.56 6.00
CA PHE A 373 7.57 7.43 4.91
C PHE A 373 7.95 8.90 5.11
N GLU A 374 7.93 9.40 6.34
CA GLU A 374 8.35 10.78 6.63
C GLU A 374 9.84 11.01 6.45
N LEU A 375 10.66 10.03 6.84
CA LEU A 375 12.10 10.08 6.64
C LEU A 375 12.44 10.08 5.14
N THR A 376 11.74 9.28 4.33
CA THR A 376 11.86 9.32 2.88
C THR A 376 11.52 10.70 2.33
N LYS A 377 10.41 11.30 2.77
CA LYS A 377 10.01 12.67 2.36
C LYS A 377 11.00 13.75 2.79
N MET A 378 11.76 13.52 3.88
CA MET A 378 12.79 14.45 4.36
C MET A 378 14.03 14.48 3.46
N ASN A 379 14.34 13.38 2.77
CA ASN A 379 15.50 13.25 1.88
C ASN A 379 15.23 13.75 0.44
N ILE A 380 14.03 14.25 0.13
CA ILE A 380 13.73 14.83 -1.18
C ILE A 380 14.37 16.22 -1.28
N ALA A 381 15.40 16.33 -2.13
CA ALA A 381 16.05 17.59 -2.47
C ALA A 381 15.04 18.56 -3.11
N GLY A 382 15.08 19.85 -2.73
CA GLY A 382 14.15 20.87 -3.23
C GLY A 382 12.92 21.16 -2.35
N THR A 383 12.77 20.51 -1.19
CA THR A 383 11.67 20.79 -0.25
C THR A 383 11.82 22.17 0.42
N GLY A 384 10.80 23.02 0.31
CA GLY A 384 10.80 24.36 0.92
C GLY A 384 10.85 24.33 2.45
N TYR A 385 11.41 25.38 3.08
CA TYR A 385 11.65 25.45 4.54
C TYR A 385 10.41 25.14 5.41
N LYS A 386 9.22 25.62 5.01
CA LYS A 386 7.97 25.35 5.74
C LYS A 386 7.59 23.87 5.73
N LEU A 387 7.77 23.18 4.61
CA LEU A 387 7.50 21.74 4.49
C LEU A 387 8.50 20.92 5.32
N ARG A 388 9.78 21.29 5.29
CA ARG A 388 10.81 20.69 6.18
C ARG A 388 10.47 20.85 7.67
N ARG A 389 9.94 22.01 8.07
CA ARG A 389 9.50 22.24 9.46
C ARG A 389 8.29 21.39 9.84
N HIS A 390 7.32 21.22 8.95
CA HIS A 390 6.18 20.33 9.17
C HIS A 390 6.60 18.85 9.29
N ILE A 391 7.46 18.37 8.38
CA ILE A 391 8.02 17.02 8.44
C ILE A 391 8.81 16.82 9.74
N GLY A 392 9.67 17.78 10.12
CA GLY A 392 10.42 17.72 11.37
C GLY A 392 9.55 17.68 12.63
N ASN A 393 8.43 18.42 12.64
CA ASN A 393 7.47 18.39 13.75
C ASN A 393 6.72 17.07 13.82
N SER A 394 6.31 16.52 12.68
CA SER A 394 5.61 15.24 12.62
C SER A 394 6.53 14.08 13.00
N LEU A 395 7.79 14.09 12.55
CA LEU A 395 8.82 13.14 13.00
C LEU A 395 9.06 13.19 14.52
N LYS A 396 9.07 14.39 15.13
CA LYS A 396 9.16 14.53 16.59
C LYS A 396 7.94 13.94 17.29
N ALA A 397 6.73 14.24 16.80
CA ALA A 397 5.49 13.71 17.35
C ALA A 397 5.43 12.17 17.24
N ARG A 398 5.78 11.61 16.08
CA ARG A 398 5.83 10.16 15.86
C ARG A 398 6.93 9.49 16.67
N SER A 399 8.11 10.09 16.78
CA SER A 399 9.19 9.55 17.64
C SER A 399 8.84 9.59 19.13
N LYS A 400 7.92 10.48 19.55
CA LYS A 400 7.34 10.44 20.90
C LYS A 400 6.30 9.32 21.01
N ALA A 401 5.40 9.20 20.03
CA ALA A 401 4.39 8.13 19.99
C ALA A 401 5.01 6.72 19.95
N VAL A 402 6.07 6.52 19.16
CA VAL A 402 6.83 5.26 19.10
C VAL A 402 7.48 4.95 20.45
N ARG A 403 8.06 5.95 21.14
CA ARG A 403 8.59 5.76 22.50
C ARG A 403 7.51 5.34 23.49
N THR A 404 6.35 6.00 23.47
CA THR A 404 5.23 5.63 24.34
C THR A 404 4.66 4.25 24.00
N ALA A 405 4.61 3.88 22.72
CA ALA A 405 4.21 2.53 22.32
C ALA A 405 5.23 1.48 22.78
N LEU A 406 6.54 1.74 22.62
CA LEU A 406 7.62 0.88 23.10
C LEU A 406 7.60 0.74 24.63
N GLU A 407 7.35 1.80 25.39
CA GLU A 407 7.19 1.73 26.86
C GLU A 407 6.11 0.72 27.30
N ASN A 408 5.09 0.48 26.47
CA ASN A 408 4.07 -0.54 26.72
C ASN A 408 4.47 -1.96 26.25
N ILE A 409 5.57 -2.11 25.51
CA ILE A 409 6.00 -3.35 24.81
C ILE A 409 7.34 -3.90 25.35
N VAL A 410 8.07 -3.13 26.19
CA VAL A 410 9.48 -3.35 26.60
C VAL A 410 9.79 -4.63 27.42
N GLU A 411 9.01 -5.71 27.31
CA GLU A 411 9.49 -7.07 27.64
C GLU A 411 9.96 -7.90 26.44
N TYR A 412 9.64 -7.56 25.18
CA TYR A 412 9.99 -8.42 24.03
C TYR A 412 10.47 -7.63 22.79
N ALA A 413 11.62 -8.04 22.23
CA ALA A 413 12.46 -7.23 21.35
C ALA A 413 12.45 -7.61 19.84
N PHE A 414 12.89 -6.63 19.04
CA PHE A 414 13.28 -6.56 17.61
C PHE A 414 12.23 -6.21 16.54
N LEU A 415 12.60 -5.21 15.72
CA LEU A 415 11.70 -4.36 14.91
C LEU A 415 11.43 -4.84 13.47
N SER A 416 12.03 -5.93 13.00
CA SER A 416 11.84 -6.44 11.64
C SER A 416 10.81 -7.58 11.55
N ASP A 417 10.30 -8.02 12.69
CA ASP A 417 9.51 -9.26 12.83
C ASP A 417 8.11 -8.98 13.41
N PHE A 418 7.54 -7.76 13.29
CA PHE A 418 6.25 -7.43 13.92
C PHE A 418 5.09 -8.33 13.49
N ASP A 419 4.99 -8.65 12.20
CA ASP A 419 4.03 -9.65 11.69
C ASP A 419 4.25 -11.06 12.28
N LEU A 420 5.48 -11.39 12.71
CA LEU A 420 5.84 -12.66 13.37
C LEU A 420 5.72 -12.60 14.90
N LEU A 421 5.68 -11.39 15.48
CA LEU A 421 5.52 -11.12 16.91
C LEU A 421 4.05 -10.96 17.32
N ALA A 422 3.13 -10.87 16.36
CA ALA A 422 1.69 -11.07 16.58
C ALA A 422 1.42 -12.55 16.93
N ASP A 423 1.82 -12.93 18.14
CA ASP A 423 1.85 -14.31 18.65
C ASP A 423 0.46 -14.81 19.07
N THR A 424 0.20 -16.14 19.00
CA THR A 424 -0.35 -17.00 20.10
C THR A 424 -0.96 -18.36 19.72
N GLN A 425 -1.03 -18.78 18.44
CA GLN A 425 -1.57 -20.13 18.11
C GLN A 425 -0.49 -21.21 17.91
N GLU A 426 0.67 -20.89 17.31
CA GLU A 426 1.81 -21.80 17.17
C GLU A 426 3.13 -21.01 17.35
N ASP A 427 4.10 -21.56 18.10
CA ASP A 427 5.44 -20.93 18.21
C ASP A 427 6.21 -21.08 16.89
N ILE A 428 6.03 -20.12 15.99
CA ILE A 428 6.68 -20.09 14.69
C ILE A 428 8.17 -19.78 14.76
N ARG A 429 8.73 -19.36 15.91
CA ARG A 429 10.17 -19.05 16.04
C ARG A 429 11.03 -20.28 15.79
N GLN A 430 10.45 -21.47 15.93
CA GLN A 430 11.09 -22.74 15.61
C GLN A 430 11.04 -23.08 14.11
N ARG A 431 10.08 -22.52 13.37
CA ARG A 431 9.95 -22.73 11.92
C ARG A 431 11.16 -22.11 11.20
N MET A 432 11.73 -22.85 10.26
CA MET A 432 12.93 -22.39 9.56
C MET A 432 12.66 -21.14 8.72
N TRP A 433 11.48 -21.01 8.10
CA TRP A 433 11.09 -19.86 7.28
C TRP A 433 10.92 -18.56 8.09
N ALA A 434 10.58 -18.64 9.38
CA ALA A 434 10.42 -17.47 10.24
C ALA A 434 11.76 -16.92 10.76
N LYS A 435 12.86 -17.66 10.62
CA LYS A 435 14.18 -17.23 11.13
C LYS A 435 14.76 -16.10 10.26
N PRO A 436 15.30 -15.02 10.85
CA PRO A 436 15.82 -13.87 10.09
C PRO A 436 16.91 -14.22 9.07
N ALA A 437 17.78 -15.20 9.39
CA ALA A 437 18.81 -15.66 8.47
C ALA A 437 18.21 -16.37 7.26
N SER A 438 17.22 -17.25 7.48
CA SER A 438 16.51 -17.96 6.43
C SER A 438 15.73 -17.02 5.51
N ARG A 439 15.04 -16.01 6.06
CA ARG A 439 14.30 -15.00 5.27
C ARG A 439 15.22 -14.24 4.33
N LYS A 440 16.37 -13.76 4.83
CA LYS A 440 17.37 -13.08 3.99
C LYS A 440 17.84 -13.95 2.82
N ILE A 441 18.02 -15.25 3.03
CA ILE A 441 18.44 -16.17 1.98
C ILE A 441 17.29 -16.41 1.00
N MET A 442 16.06 -16.55 1.49
CA MET A 442 14.86 -16.69 0.68
C MET A 442 14.64 -15.47 -0.23
N ASP A 443 14.74 -14.25 0.31
CA ASP A 443 14.66 -13.01 -0.48
C ASP A 443 15.75 -12.93 -1.54
N GLN A 444 17.00 -13.28 -1.18
CA GLN A 444 18.10 -13.35 -2.13
C GLN A 444 17.84 -14.37 -3.23
N TYR A 445 17.28 -15.54 -2.90
CA TYR A 445 16.91 -16.55 -3.88
C TYR A 445 15.88 -16.01 -4.87
N PHE A 446 14.76 -15.44 -4.40
CA PHE A 446 13.74 -14.89 -5.29
C PHE A 446 14.26 -13.74 -6.13
N LYS A 447 15.07 -12.85 -5.55
CA LYS A 447 15.76 -11.77 -6.27
C LYS A 447 16.71 -12.30 -7.35
N MET A 448 17.42 -13.40 -7.11
CA MET A 448 18.25 -14.05 -8.14
C MET A 448 17.40 -14.65 -9.27
N GLN A 449 16.24 -15.23 -8.95
CA GLN A 449 15.31 -15.71 -9.99
C GLN A 449 14.80 -14.54 -10.84
N ARG A 450 14.40 -13.43 -10.20
CA ARG A 450 14.02 -12.18 -10.88
C ARG A 450 15.15 -11.65 -11.78
N ALA A 451 16.39 -11.65 -11.29
CA ALA A 451 17.56 -11.20 -12.03
C ALA A 451 17.82 -12.05 -13.29
N ARG A 452 17.63 -13.37 -13.21
CA ARG A 452 17.79 -14.27 -14.38
C ARG A 452 16.74 -13.99 -15.45
N GLU A 453 15.49 -13.74 -15.05
CA GLU A 453 14.42 -13.32 -15.98
C GLU A 453 14.75 -11.96 -16.62
N GLU A 454 15.26 -11.02 -15.81
CA GLU A 454 15.68 -9.70 -16.28
C GLU A 454 16.80 -9.81 -17.33
N ILE A 455 17.79 -10.67 -17.12
CA ILE A 455 18.85 -10.92 -18.12
C ILE A 455 18.27 -11.46 -19.43
N GLN A 456 17.35 -12.43 -19.36
CA GLN A 456 16.72 -12.97 -20.57
C GLN A 456 15.98 -11.88 -21.35
N ARG A 457 15.29 -10.99 -20.64
CA ARG A 457 14.60 -9.84 -21.22
C ARG A 457 15.56 -8.82 -21.82
N LEU A 458 16.58 -8.40 -21.05
CA LEU A 458 17.59 -7.44 -21.49
C LEU A 458 18.34 -7.94 -22.74
N ASN A 459 18.59 -9.24 -22.87
CA ASN A 459 19.19 -9.81 -24.07
C ASN A 459 18.36 -9.58 -25.35
N VAL A 460 17.04 -9.41 -25.22
CA VAL A 460 16.13 -9.05 -26.32
C VAL A 460 16.06 -7.52 -26.46
N GLU A 461 15.81 -6.81 -25.35
CA GLU A 461 15.64 -5.36 -25.35
C GLU A 461 16.90 -4.62 -25.84
N VAL A 462 18.10 -5.05 -25.44
CA VAL A 462 19.37 -4.45 -25.91
C VAL A 462 19.51 -4.59 -27.43
N ARG A 463 19.12 -5.72 -28.01
CA ARG A 463 19.19 -5.92 -29.48
C ARG A 463 18.16 -5.06 -30.21
N TRP A 464 16.95 -4.97 -29.68
CA TRP A 464 15.91 -4.11 -30.23
C TRP A 464 16.30 -2.64 -30.13
N PHE A 465 16.86 -2.22 -29.01
CA PHE A 465 17.35 -0.87 -28.80
C PHE A 465 18.50 -0.54 -29.77
N ALA A 466 19.48 -1.42 -29.92
CA ALA A 466 20.55 -1.25 -30.90
C ALA A 466 20.02 -1.17 -32.34
N THR A 467 19.04 -2.01 -32.70
CA THR A 467 18.39 -1.97 -34.02
C THR A 467 17.64 -0.66 -34.22
N TYR A 468 16.87 -0.22 -33.23
CA TYR A 468 16.16 1.06 -33.25
C TYR A 468 17.12 2.24 -33.45
N ILE A 469 18.26 2.24 -32.76
CA ILE A 469 19.30 3.26 -32.92
C ILE A 469 19.79 3.31 -34.36
N CYS A 470 20.20 2.16 -34.91
CA CYS A 470 20.72 2.09 -36.27
C CYS A 470 19.66 2.50 -37.31
N ASP A 471 18.42 2.04 -37.13
CA ASP A 471 17.30 2.34 -38.04
C ASP A 471 16.93 3.83 -37.98
N GLU A 472 16.85 4.43 -36.78
CA GLU A 472 16.55 5.86 -36.62
C GLU A 472 17.64 6.72 -37.26
N GLU A 473 18.92 6.40 -37.05
CA GLU A 473 20.03 7.11 -37.70
C GLU A 473 19.98 7.01 -39.23
N ALA A 474 19.71 5.83 -39.77
CA ALA A 474 19.60 5.59 -41.21
C ALA A 474 18.43 6.38 -41.81
N VAL A 475 17.26 6.35 -41.17
CA VAL A 475 16.08 7.11 -41.61
C VAL A 475 16.36 8.62 -41.56
N LEU A 476 16.98 9.13 -40.50
CA LEU A 476 17.33 10.54 -40.41
C LEU A 476 18.30 10.97 -41.51
N LEU A 477 19.30 10.15 -41.83
CA LEU A 477 20.25 10.43 -42.91
C LEU A 477 19.59 10.41 -44.29
N GLU A 478 18.71 9.44 -44.55
CA GLU A 478 17.95 9.36 -45.81
C GLU A 478 17.07 10.61 -45.99
N ARG A 479 16.33 11.00 -44.93
CA ARG A 479 15.45 12.17 -44.95
C ARG A 479 16.23 13.47 -45.09
N GLU A 480 17.35 13.60 -44.38
CA GLU A 480 18.28 14.73 -44.54
C GLU A 480 18.67 14.88 -46.01
N THR A 481 19.17 13.79 -46.63
CA THR A 481 19.65 13.77 -48.02
C THR A 481 18.54 14.13 -49.01
N ALA A 482 17.32 13.59 -48.83
CA ALA A 482 16.18 13.89 -49.69
C ALA A 482 15.75 15.37 -49.60
N LEU A 483 15.84 15.97 -48.41
CA LEU A 483 15.40 17.34 -48.16
C LEU A 483 16.42 18.40 -48.58
N VAL A 484 17.69 18.04 -48.82
CA VAL A 484 18.73 19.00 -49.26
C VAL A 484 18.28 19.80 -50.50
N ILE A 485 17.54 19.16 -51.41
CA ILE A 485 17.11 19.80 -52.67
C ILE A 485 15.77 20.54 -52.49
N SER A 486 14.81 19.96 -51.77
CA SER A 486 13.45 20.50 -51.67
C SER A 486 13.26 21.53 -50.55
N ASP A 487 13.95 21.35 -49.42
CA ASP A 487 13.91 22.26 -48.26
C ASP A 487 15.25 22.26 -47.51
N PRO A 488 16.22 23.08 -47.97
CA PRO A 488 17.55 23.13 -47.38
C PRO A 488 17.56 23.55 -45.91
N LEU A 489 16.61 24.36 -45.47
CA LEU A 489 16.54 24.83 -44.08
C LEU A 489 16.12 23.70 -43.14
N LEU A 490 15.13 22.91 -43.55
CA LEU A 490 14.71 21.72 -42.80
C LEU A 490 15.80 20.64 -42.81
N ALA A 491 16.51 20.46 -43.92
CA ALA A 491 17.65 19.55 -44.01
C ALA A 491 18.76 19.92 -43.00
N VAL A 492 19.08 21.20 -42.83
CA VAL A 492 20.04 21.67 -41.82
C VAL A 492 19.56 21.38 -40.40
N GLN A 493 18.26 21.55 -40.10
CA GLN A 493 17.73 21.22 -38.77
C GLN A 493 17.78 19.72 -38.48
N LEU A 494 17.45 18.88 -39.48
CA LEU A 494 17.57 17.42 -39.35
C LEU A 494 19.02 16.99 -39.18
N HIS A 495 19.96 17.61 -39.89
CA HIS A 495 21.40 17.38 -39.74
C HIS A 495 21.86 17.63 -38.30
N ILE A 496 21.50 18.78 -37.73
CA ILE A 496 21.85 19.13 -36.34
C ILE A 496 21.23 18.11 -35.35
N ARG A 497 19.97 17.72 -35.55
CA ARG A 497 19.29 16.72 -34.71
C ARG A 497 19.99 15.36 -34.80
N ARG A 498 20.29 14.88 -36.02
CA ARG A 498 20.98 13.61 -36.26
C ARG A 498 22.36 13.61 -35.59
N LEU A 499 23.15 14.67 -35.76
CA LEU A 499 24.47 14.77 -35.10
C LEU A 499 24.37 14.75 -33.58
N LYS A 500 23.34 15.36 -32.98
CA LYS A 500 23.10 15.29 -31.54
C LYS A 500 22.80 13.86 -31.10
N LEU A 501 21.95 13.15 -31.85
CA LEU A 501 21.57 11.76 -31.57
C LEU A 501 22.76 10.81 -31.72
N VAL A 502 23.49 10.86 -32.84
CA VAL A 502 24.69 10.03 -33.08
C VAL A 502 25.70 10.14 -31.94
N ARG A 503 25.99 11.37 -31.47
CA ARG A 503 26.90 11.58 -30.33
C ARG A 503 26.43 10.90 -29.05
N SER A 504 25.13 10.78 -28.83
CA SER A 504 24.59 10.04 -27.69
C SER A 504 24.62 8.54 -27.95
N ASN A 505 24.33 8.10 -29.18
CA ASN A 505 24.30 6.71 -29.60
C ASN A 505 25.68 6.05 -29.53
N ASP A 506 26.73 6.80 -29.87
CA ASP A 506 28.14 6.39 -29.73
C ASP A 506 28.54 6.06 -28.28
N LEU A 507 27.75 6.45 -27.27
CA LEU A 507 27.97 6.06 -25.87
C LEU A 507 27.31 4.72 -25.51
N HIS A 508 26.39 4.23 -26.33
CA HIS A 508 25.54 3.07 -26.05
C HIS A 508 25.84 1.83 -26.91
N ILE A 509 26.44 2.02 -28.09
CA ILE A 509 26.93 0.97 -29.00
C ILE A 509 28.43 0.76 -28.74
#